data_AF-A0A815Y3A9-F1
#
_entry.id   AF-A0A815Y3A9-F1
#
_cell.length_a   1.000
_cell.length_b   1.000
_cell.length_c   1.000
_cell.angle_alpha   90.00
_cell.angle_beta   90.00
_cell.angle_gamma   90.00
#
_symmetry.space_group_name_H-M   'P 1'
#
loop_
_entity.id
_entity.type
_entity.pdbx_description
1 polymer ?
#
loop_
_entity_poly.entity_id
_entity_poly.type
_entity_poly.pdbx_seq_one_letter_code
_entity_poly.pdbx_strand_id
1 'polypeptide(L)'
;MLGSEGYIYTLKRKNDVKLIIRCQNRDCKGRCHTNPTMDAIVSGPTEHYHAPKPDLVPVLELKNKIKSRAAETEEPSSTILHSTMRYFPLDAAGPPTSSNNQLPDHLEQTNRGENSVLHEDEKLIIFIAATNLSVLKTCTSRKEPLFPIEIWNIYDRTVTNIPRSNKSIEGWHNAFARRVAIVHPSNTKLTEKIRREQSKFEVDIAQIPQGQEPKPKKLKYRKLDERIKRLVDDYSNVNLSEYLKDYL
;
A
#
# COMPACT_ATOMS: atom_id res chain seq x y z
N MET A 1 -7.08 15.73 7.21
CA MET A 1 -6.79 16.07 8.61
C MET A 1 -6.52 17.56 8.64
N LEU A 2 -6.91 18.28 9.70
CA LEU A 2 -6.70 19.73 9.81
C LEU A 2 -5.59 19.98 10.84
N GLY A 3 -4.61 20.82 10.50
CA GLY A 3 -3.65 21.38 11.45
C GLY A 3 -4.06 22.80 11.83
N SER A 4 -4.10 23.13 13.11
CA SER A 4 -4.38 24.50 13.59
C SER A 4 -3.69 24.71 14.95
N GLU A 5 -3.01 25.84 15.12
CA GLU A 5 -2.28 26.20 16.36
C GLU A 5 -1.31 25.10 16.85
N GLY A 6 -0.70 24.34 15.93
CA GLY A 6 0.20 23.23 16.27
C GLY A 6 -0.50 21.96 16.75
N TYR A 7 -1.84 21.89 16.71
CA TYR A 7 -2.63 20.71 17.02
C TYR A 7 -3.19 20.05 15.76
N ILE A 8 -3.36 18.73 15.83
CA ILE A 8 -3.85 17.91 14.73
C ILE A 8 -5.26 17.42 15.02
N TYR A 9 -6.17 17.61 14.07
CA TYR A 9 -7.58 17.27 14.19
C TYR A 9 -8.05 16.24 13.17
N THR A 10 -9.02 15.44 13.60
CA THR A 10 -9.71 14.41 12.81
C THR A 10 -11.22 14.65 12.79
N LEU A 11 -11.84 14.48 11.62
CA LEU A 11 -13.28 14.68 11.45
C LEU A 11 -14.06 13.72 12.34
N LYS A 12 -14.92 14.27 13.21
CA LYS A 12 -15.81 13.47 14.07
C LYS A 12 -17.22 13.41 13.51
N ARG A 13 -17.75 14.55 13.07
CA ARG A 13 -19.12 14.66 12.55
C ARG A 13 -19.20 15.77 11.51
N LYS A 14 -20.03 15.57 10.49
CA LYS A 14 -20.36 16.55 9.46
C LYS A 14 -21.83 16.91 9.55
N ASN A 15 -22.13 18.20 9.57
CA ASN A 15 -23.47 18.75 9.37
C ASN A 15 -23.42 19.65 8.12
N ASP A 16 -24.58 20.08 7.62
CA ASP A 16 -24.67 20.93 6.41
C ASP A 16 -24.01 22.31 6.59
N VAL A 17 -23.94 22.79 7.84
CA VAL A 17 -23.43 24.13 8.17
C VAL A 17 -21.98 24.10 8.69
N LYS A 18 -21.54 22.99 9.30
CA LYS A 18 -20.22 22.90 9.93
C LYS A 18 -19.68 21.48 10.04
N LEU A 19 -18.36 21.37 10.08
CA LEU A 19 -17.63 20.18 10.46
C LEU A 19 -17.23 20.27 11.92
N ILE A 20 -17.51 19.20 12.67
CA ILE A 20 -17.07 19.04 14.05
C ILE A 20 -15.83 18.14 14.04
N ILE A 21 -14.71 18.72 14.44
CA ILE A 21 -13.39 18.12 14.35
C ILE A 21 -12.85 17.95 15.79
N ARG A 22 -12.30 16.77 16.08
CA ARG A 22 -11.72 16.45 17.41
C ARG A 22 -10.21 16.36 17.31
N CYS A 23 -9.51 16.62 18.41
CA CYS A 23 -8.08 16.34 18.50
C CYS A 23 -7.80 14.86 18.14
N GLN A 24 -6.71 14.62 17.43
CA GLN A 24 -6.25 13.29 17.03
C GLN A 24 -5.85 12.45 18.24
N ASN A 25 -5.32 13.06 19.31
CA ASN A 25 -5.02 12.36 20.55
C ASN A 25 -6.34 11.83 21.15
N ARG A 26 -6.41 10.51 21.36
CA ARG A 26 -7.66 9.83 21.74
C ARG A 26 -8.18 10.26 23.09
N ASP A 27 -7.25 10.50 24.01
CA ASP A 27 -7.51 10.88 25.37
C ASP A 27 -7.86 12.39 25.45
N CYS A 28 -7.50 13.16 24.41
CA CYS A 28 -7.75 14.59 24.31
C CYS A 28 -9.20 14.95 23.98
N LYS A 29 -9.77 15.86 24.78
CA LYS A 29 -11.12 16.40 24.59
C LYS A 29 -11.18 17.62 23.66
N GLY A 30 -10.03 18.08 23.16
CA GLY A 30 -9.90 19.20 22.24
C GLY A 30 -10.84 19.10 21.03
N ARG A 31 -11.57 20.17 20.71
CA ARG A 31 -12.46 20.28 19.55
C ARG A 31 -12.25 21.60 18.84
N CYS A 32 -12.52 21.59 17.55
CA CYS A 32 -12.59 22.77 16.70
C CYS A 32 -13.74 22.57 15.72
N HIS A 33 -14.39 23.64 15.28
CA HIS A 33 -15.40 23.56 14.22
C HIS A 33 -14.98 24.41 13.03
N THR A 34 -15.07 23.87 11.83
CA THR A 34 -14.88 24.61 10.57
C THR A 34 -16.17 24.62 9.76
N ASN A 35 -16.22 25.46 8.75
CA ASN A 35 -17.25 25.36 7.71
C ASN A 35 -17.04 24.08 6.85
N PRO A 36 -18.04 23.66 6.04
CA PRO A 36 -17.98 22.42 5.26
C PRO A 36 -16.85 22.39 4.21
N THR A 37 -16.43 23.56 3.76
CA THR A 37 -15.33 23.80 2.81
C THR A 37 -13.95 23.86 3.47
N MET A 38 -13.89 23.88 4.82
CA MET A 38 -12.66 23.89 5.64
C MET A 38 -11.75 25.12 5.46
N ASP A 39 -12.26 26.20 4.89
CA ASP A 39 -11.57 27.48 4.65
C ASP A 39 -11.73 28.46 5.82
N ALA A 40 -12.68 28.26 6.72
CA ALA A 40 -12.87 29.12 7.89
C ALA A 40 -13.14 28.32 9.18
N ILE A 41 -12.53 28.78 10.28
CA ILE A 41 -12.82 28.29 11.63
C ILE A 41 -14.10 28.97 12.13
N VAL A 42 -15.14 28.17 12.33
CA VAL A 42 -16.46 28.60 12.83
C VAL A 42 -16.48 28.63 14.37
N SER A 43 -15.65 27.81 15.01
CA SER A 43 -15.45 27.79 16.46
C SER A 43 -14.00 27.45 16.74
N GLY A 44 -13.34 28.34 17.49
CA GLY A 44 -11.94 28.20 17.87
C GLY A 44 -11.63 26.87 18.61
N PRO A 45 -10.34 26.49 18.67
CA PRO A 45 -9.89 25.34 19.42
C PRO A 45 -10.27 25.42 20.90
N THR A 46 -10.87 24.36 21.45
CA THR A 46 -11.00 24.22 22.90
C THR A 46 -9.66 23.85 23.52
N GLU A 47 -9.50 24.07 24.82
CA GLU A 47 -8.30 23.68 25.57
C GLU A 47 -7.91 22.21 25.36
N HIS A 48 -6.60 21.98 25.29
CA HIS A 48 -5.96 20.67 25.25
C HIS A 48 -5.11 20.51 26.51
N TYR A 49 -5.00 19.29 27.03
CA TYR A 49 -4.13 19.01 28.18
C TYR A 49 -2.72 18.52 27.77
N HIS A 50 -2.40 18.54 26.49
CA HIS A 50 -1.10 18.12 25.97
C HIS A 50 -0.48 19.25 25.16
N ALA A 51 0.85 19.26 25.09
CA ALA A 51 1.57 20.24 24.30
C ALA A 51 1.22 20.16 22.79
N PRO A 52 1.27 21.30 22.07
CA PRO A 52 1.19 21.31 20.62
C PRO A 52 2.41 20.59 20.02
N LYS A 53 2.24 20.04 18.81
CA LYS A 53 3.27 19.32 18.06
C LYS A 53 3.44 19.96 16.68
N PRO A 54 4.00 21.19 16.61
CA PRO A 54 4.08 21.96 15.37
C PRO A 54 4.85 21.22 14.27
N ASP A 55 5.91 20.48 14.62
CA ASP A 55 6.76 19.75 13.66
C ASP A 55 5.99 18.68 12.88
N LEU A 56 4.92 18.12 13.45
CA LEU A 56 4.11 17.11 12.79
C LEU A 56 3.13 17.69 11.77
N VAL A 57 2.82 18.98 11.86
CA VAL A 57 1.84 19.64 10.96
C VAL A 57 2.36 19.63 9.51
N PRO A 58 3.58 20.13 9.21
CA PRO A 58 4.15 20.06 7.86
C PRO A 58 4.28 18.63 7.34
N VAL A 59 4.64 17.67 8.19
CA VAL A 59 4.77 16.25 7.81
C VAL A 59 3.43 15.67 7.35
N LEU A 60 2.35 15.98 8.06
CA LEU A 60 1.01 15.51 7.71
C LEU A 60 0.47 16.21 6.47
N GLU A 61 0.74 17.49 6.30
CA GLU A 61 0.41 18.24 5.09
C GLU A 61 1.13 17.67 3.87
N LEU A 62 2.44 17.42 3.97
CA LEU A 62 3.24 16.77 2.94
C LEU A 62 2.63 15.40 2.57
N LYS A 63 2.36 14.56 3.57
CA LYS A 63 1.75 13.24 3.38
C LYS A 63 0.40 13.32 2.67
N ASN A 64 -0.45 14.28 3.04
CA ASN A 64 -1.75 14.48 2.39
C ASN A 64 -1.57 14.95 0.94
N LYS A 65 -0.64 15.88 0.68
CA LYS A 65 -0.33 16.38 -0.65
C LYS A 65 0.17 15.28 -1.58
N ILE A 66 1.07 14.41 -1.09
CA ILE A 66 1.53 13.22 -1.84
C ILE A 66 0.35 12.32 -2.18
N LYS A 67 -0.52 12.03 -1.20
CA LYS A 67 -1.69 11.16 -1.41
C LYS A 67 -2.70 11.76 -2.41
N SER A 68 -3.01 13.04 -2.30
CA SER A 68 -3.93 13.72 -3.22
C SER A 68 -3.36 13.73 -4.64
N ARG A 69 -2.09 14.12 -4.81
CA ARG A 69 -1.45 14.10 -6.14
C ARG A 69 -1.38 12.70 -6.73
N ALA A 70 -1.06 11.69 -5.94
CA ALA A 70 -1.04 10.30 -6.41
C ALA A 70 -2.43 9.76 -6.81
N ALA A 71 -3.51 10.37 -6.30
CA ALA A 71 -4.88 10.01 -6.66
C ALA A 71 -5.40 10.80 -7.88
N GLU A 72 -5.00 12.06 -8.01
CA GLU A 72 -5.52 13.00 -9.02
C GLU A 72 -4.68 13.06 -10.30
N THR A 73 -3.39 12.72 -10.23
CA THR A 73 -2.45 12.82 -11.36
C THR A 73 -1.94 11.45 -11.81
N GLU A 74 -1.53 11.34 -13.08
CA GLU A 74 -0.86 10.15 -13.63
C GLU A 74 0.67 10.22 -13.50
N GLU A 75 1.19 11.15 -12.70
CA GLU A 75 2.63 11.32 -12.51
C GLU A 75 3.26 10.08 -11.86
N PRO A 76 4.50 9.72 -12.23
CA PRO A 76 5.27 8.72 -11.50
C PRO A 76 5.44 9.10 -10.03
N SER A 77 5.34 8.11 -9.12
CA SER A 77 5.51 8.33 -7.67
C SER A 77 6.82 9.03 -7.32
N SER A 78 7.91 8.74 -8.05
CA SER A 78 9.21 9.40 -7.87
C SER A 78 9.14 10.91 -8.11
N THR A 79 8.44 11.34 -9.16
CA THR A 79 8.23 12.76 -9.48
C THR A 79 7.39 13.45 -8.42
N ILE A 80 6.33 12.79 -7.94
CA ILE A 80 5.47 13.30 -6.87
C ILE A 80 6.30 13.51 -5.60
N LEU A 81 7.10 12.50 -5.21
CA LEU A 81 7.97 12.58 -4.02
C LEU A 81 9.02 13.67 -4.17
N HIS A 82 9.78 13.67 -5.27
CA HIS A 82 10.86 14.64 -5.49
C HIS A 82 10.34 16.08 -5.48
N SER A 83 9.24 16.35 -6.18
CA SER A 83 8.66 17.69 -6.24
C SER A 83 8.02 18.13 -4.94
N THR A 84 7.44 17.23 -4.15
CA THR A 84 6.84 17.57 -2.85
C THR A 84 7.90 17.77 -1.77
N MET A 85 8.93 16.93 -1.73
CA MET A 85 10.03 17.03 -0.77
C MET A 85 10.88 18.29 -0.94
N ARG A 86 11.00 18.82 -2.16
CA ARG A 86 11.76 20.05 -2.41
C ARG A 86 11.28 21.26 -1.60
N TYR A 87 10.02 21.29 -1.22
CA TYR A 87 9.40 22.37 -0.46
C TYR A 87 9.15 22.01 1.00
N PHE A 88 9.73 20.91 1.49
CA PHE A 88 9.56 20.52 2.88
C PHE A 88 10.44 21.40 3.79
N PRO A 89 9.88 22.03 4.85
CA PRO A 89 10.63 22.83 5.79
C PRO A 89 11.70 21.99 6.51
N LEU A 90 12.98 22.37 6.37
CA LEU A 90 14.12 21.64 6.95
C LEU A 90 14.13 21.71 8.49
N ASP A 91 13.63 22.79 9.05
CA ASP A 91 13.37 22.97 10.48
C ASP A 91 12.34 21.97 11.03
N ALA A 92 11.37 21.56 10.20
CA ALA A 92 10.43 20.50 10.55
C ALA A 92 10.98 19.07 10.33
N ALA A 93 12.15 18.93 9.72
CA ALA A 93 12.79 17.61 9.48
C ALA A 93 13.45 17.04 10.74
N GLY A 94 13.56 17.85 11.81
CA GLY A 94 14.32 17.51 13.00
C GLY A 94 15.83 17.58 12.76
N PRO A 95 16.64 17.52 13.83
CA PRO A 95 18.09 17.48 13.69
C PRO A 95 18.51 16.22 12.91
N PRO A 96 19.55 16.30 12.04
CA PRO A 96 20.10 15.12 11.39
C PRO A 96 20.54 14.12 12.46
N THR A 97 19.98 12.92 12.40
CA THR A 97 20.06 11.91 13.47
C THR A 97 21.41 11.17 13.52
N SER A 98 22.33 11.43 12.60
CA SER A 98 23.68 10.84 12.60
C SER A 98 24.62 11.67 11.73
N SER A 99 25.77 12.08 12.27
CA SER A 99 26.84 12.69 11.48
C SER A 99 27.57 11.68 10.57
N ASN A 100 27.31 10.38 10.75
CA ASN A 100 28.09 9.29 10.16
C ASN A 100 27.28 8.40 9.21
N ASN A 101 26.15 8.88 8.66
CA ASN A 101 25.23 8.10 7.82
C ASN A 101 24.67 6.81 8.48
N GLN A 102 24.84 6.66 9.79
CA GLN A 102 24.36 5.50 10.55
C GLN A 102 22.84 5.60 10.78
N LEU A 103 22.15 4.47 10.67
CA LEU A 103 20.74 4.38 11.00
C LEU A 103 20.49 4.79 12.47
N PRO A 104 19.46 5.59 12.76
CA PRO A 104 19.10 5.91 14.15
C PRO A 104 18.76 4.66 14.97
N ASP A 105 19.20 4.57 16.22
CA ASP A 105 19.01 3.42 17.13
C ASP A 105 17.56 2.88 17.17
N HIS A 106 16.57 3.79 17.12
CA HIS A 106 15.15 3.41 17.15
C HIS A 106 14.65 2.73 15.88
N LEU A 107 15.38 2.86 14.76
CA LEU A 107 15.13 2.17 13.49
C LEU A 107 15.95 0.89 13.36
N GLU A 108 16.96 0.69 14.21
CA GLU A 108 17.69 -0.57 14.29
C GLU A 108 16.85 -1.68 14.94
N GLN A 109 15.77 -1.33 15.65
CA GLN A 109 14.89 -2.27 16.33
C GLN A 109 13.52 -2.42 15.64
N THR A 110 12.98 -3.64 15.66
CA THR A 110 11.59 -3.91 15.28
C THR A 110 10.63 -3.29 16.29
N ASN A 111 9.34 -3.19 15.93
CA ASN A 111 8.27 -2.81 16.86
C ASN A 111 8.14 -3.74 18.10
N ARG A 112 8.89 -4.85 18.14
CA ARG A 112 8.96 -5.80 19.26
C ARG A 112 10.22 -5.62 20.10
N GLY A 113 11.09 -4.65 19.78
CA GLY A 113 12.36 -4.41 20.47
C GLY A 113 13.51 -5.33 20.03
N GLU A 114 13.34 -6.13 18.98
CA GLU A 114 14.41 -6.99 18.44
C GLU A 114 15.27 -6.22 17.44
N ASN A 115 16.60 -6.35 17.51
CA ASN A 115 17.49 -5.81 16.48
C ASN A 115 17.14 -6.40 15.10
N SER A 116 16.96 -5.52 14.13
CA SER A 116 16.41 -5.79 12.79
C SER A 116 17.38 -5.47 11.66
N VAL A 117 18.47 -4.76 11.94
CA VAL A 117 19.55 -4.49 10.99
C VAL A 117 20.67 -5.50 11.25
N LEU A 118 20.97 -6.32 10.24
CA LEU A 118 22.00 -7.35 10.31
C LEU A 118 23.36 -6.84 9.81
N HIS A 119 23.34 -5.95 8.83
CA HIS A 119 24.54 -5.43 8.16
C HIS A 119 24.23 -4.08 7.52
N GLU A 120 25.12 -3.12 7.74
CA GLU A 120 25.12 -1.81 7.10
C GLU A 120 26.54 -1.56 6.58
N ASP A 121 26.64 -1.33 5.28
CA ASP A 121 27.86 -0.94 4.56
C ASP A 121 27.50 0.15 3.54
N GLU A 122 28.49 0.80 2.93
CA GLU A 122 28.32 1.94 2.01
C GLU A 122 27.38 1.64 0.83
N LYS A 123 27.22 0.37 0.46
CA LYS A 123 26.42 -0.06 -0.70
C LYS A 123 25.21 -0.92 -0.36
N LEU A 124 25.13 -1.45 0.87
CA LEU A 124 24.19 -2.50 1.20
C LEU A 124 23.69 -2.38 2.64
N ILE A 125 22.37 -2.43 2.82
CA ILE A 125 21.74 -2.57 4.12
C ILE A 125 20.91 -3.84 4.12
N ILE A 126 21.20 -4.77 5.04
CA ILE A 126 20.46 -6.03 5.21
C ILE A 126 19.57 -5.92 6.45
N PHE A 127 18.25 -5.94 6.25
CA PHE A 127 17.26 -5.96 7.33
C PHE A 127 16.79 -7.38 7.62
N ILE A 128 17.29 -7.99 8.70
CA ILE A 128 16.90 -9.30 9.20
C ILE A 128 16.85 -9.27 10.73
N ALA A 129 15.76 -9.78 11.32
CA ALA A 129 15.68 -10.01 12.75
C ALA A 129 16.48 -11.26 13.17
N ALA A 130 17.01 -11.28 14.40
CA ALA A 130 17.71 -12.44 14.95
C ALA A 130 16.87 -13.74 14.91
N THR A 131 15.55 -13.59 15.02
CA THR A 131 14.55 -14.66 14.86
C THR A 131 14.51 -15.25 13.45
N ASN A 132 14.66 -14.44 12.41
CA ASN A 132 14.78 -14.94 11.03
C ASN A 132 16.12 -15.64 10.81
N LEU A 133 17.19 -15.15 11.44
CA LEU A 133 18.52 -15.77 11.37
C LEU A 133 18.58 -17.12 12.09
N SER A 134 17.87 -17.29 13.20
CA SER A 134 17.79 -18.58 13.90
C SER A 134 17.08 -19.65 13.07
N VAL A 135 16.07 -19.26 12.26
CA VAL A 135 15.46 -20.15 11.26
C VAL A 135 16.50 -20.62 10.23
N LEU A 136 17.35 -19.72 9.73
CA LEU A 136 18.41 -20.07 8.80
C LEU A 136 19.44 -21.04 9.43
N LYS A 137 19.78 -20.86 10.71
CA LYS A 137 20.70 -21.76 11.44
C LYS A 137 20.14 -23.17 11.65
N THR A 138 18.81 -23.35 11.67
CA THR A 138 18.20 -24.68 11.72
C THR A 138 18.22 -25.41 10.38
N CYS A 139 18.51 -24.72 9.27
CA CYS A 139 18.71 -25.31 7.96
C CYS A 139 20.18 -25.73 7.78
N THR A 140 20.59 -26.80 8.47
CA THR A 140 21.94 -27.39 8.34
C THR A 140 22.20 -28.01 6.97
N SER A 141 21.14 -28.31 6.21
CA SER A 141 21.19 -28.69 4.81
C SER A 141 20.01 -28.08 4.05
N ARG A 142 20.24 -27.74 2.78
CA ARG A 142 19.16 -27.34 1.88
C ARG A 142 18.25 -28.55 1.68
N LYS A 143 17.08 -28.56 2.32
CA LYS A 143 16.04 -29.54 2.02
C LYS A 143 15.63 -29.40 0.56
N GLU A 144 15.39 -30.52 -0.11
CA GLU A 144 14.79 -30.47 -1.43
C GLU A 144 13.46 -29.71 -1.35
N PRO A 145 13.21 -28.81 -2.31
CA PRO A 145 11.99 -28.04 -2.30
C PRO A 145 10.78 -28.98 -2.45
N LEU A 146 9.69 -28.67 -1.74
CA LEU A 146 8.44 -29.44 -1.83
C LEU A 146 7.89 -29.49 -3.27
N PHE A 147 8.28 -28.52 -4.08
CA PHE A 147 7.86 -28.34 -5.46
C PHE A 147 9.09 -28.20 -6.36
N PRO A 148 9.12 -28.83 -7.55
CA PRO A 148 10.20 -28.66 -8.51
C PRO A 148 10.45 -27.19 -8.84
N ILE A 149 11.72 -26.80 -9.03
CA ILE A 149 12.09 -25.40 -9.26
C ILE A 149 11.51 -24.85 -10.56
N GLU A 150 11.23 -25.73 -11.52
CA GLU A 150 10.61 -25.44 -12.81
C GLU A 150 9.22 -24.80 -12.63
N ILE A 151 8.51 -25.14 -11.55
CA ILE A 151 7.17 -24.61 -11.25
C ILE A 151 7.19 -23.43 -10.27
N TRP A 152 8.37 -22.98 -9.84
CA TRP A 152 8.49 -21.85 -8.90
C TRP A 152 8.27 -20.51 -9.57
N ASN A 153 8.52 -20.43 -10.87
CA ASN A 153 8.30 -19.22 -11.64
C ASN A 153 6.87 -19.17 -12.19
N ILE A 154 6.47 -18.01 -12.71
CA ILE A 154 5.16 -17.80 -13.34
C ILE A 154 5.30 -17.87 -14.87
N TYR A 155 6.28 -18.62 -15.38
CA TYR A 155 6.61 -18.68 -16.80
C TYR A 155 5.43 -19.24 -17.61
N ASP A 156 4.98 -20.46 -17.30
CA ASP A 156 3.92 -21.14 -18.04
C ASP A 156 2.64 -20.28 -18.10
N ARG A 157 2.24 -19.70 -16.97
CA ARG A 157 1.02 -18.85 -16.92
C ARG A 157 1.17 -17.58 -17.75
N THR A 158 2.38 -17.05 -17.87
CA THR A 158 2.68 -15.88 -18.70
C THR A 158 2.59 -16.23 -20.18
N VAL A 159 3.19 -17.35 -20.59
CA VAL A 159 3.13 -17.85 -21.97
C VAL A 159 1.68 -18.12 -22.39
N THR A 160 0.90 -18.79 -21.52
CA THR A 160 -0.51 -19.13 -21.79
C THR A 160 -1.49 -17.96 -21.58
N ASN A 161 -1.02 -16.74 -21.30
CA ASN A 161 -1.86 -15.56 -21.05
C ASN A 161 -2.87 -15.73 -19.89
N ILE A 162 -2.55 -16.55 -18.88
CA ILE A 162 -3.38 -16.76 -17.69
C ILE A 162 -3.00 -15.73 -16.60
N PRO A 163 -3.93 -15.28 -15.74
CA PRO A 163 -3.62 -14.33 -14.68
C PRO A 163 -2.49 -14.81 -13.76
N ARG A 164 -1.37 -14.07 -13.70
CA ARG A 164 -0.16 -14.43 -12.94
C ARG A 164 -0.35 -14.50 -11.42
N SER A 165 -1.32 -13.76 -10.89
CA SER A 165 -1.69 -13.78 -9.47
C SER A 165 -3.18 -14.07 -9.30
N ASN A 166 -3.56 -14.47 -8.09
CA ASN A 166 -4.94 -14.70 -7.65
C ASN A 166 -5.71 -13.41 -7.30
N LYS A 167 -5.15 -12.21 -7.57
CA LYS A 167 -5.77 -10.92 -7.21
C LYS A 167 -7.21 -10.74 -7.70
N SER A 168 -7.55 -11.30 -8.86
CA SER A 168 -8.93 -11.29 -9.37
C SER A 168 -9.88 -12.10 -8.49
N ILE A 169 -9.42 -13.26 -8.01
CA ILE A 169 -10.17 -14.15 -7.11
C ILE A 169 -10.34 -13.47 -5.74
N GLU A 170 -9.28 -12.87 -5.20
CA GLU A 170 -9.34 -12.10 -3.95
C GLU A 170 -10.28 -10.88 -4.08
N GLY A 171 -10.22 -10.18 -5.20
CA GLY A 171 -11.13 -9.09 -5.53
C GLY A 171 -12.58 -9.55 -5.56
N TRP A 172 -12.85 -10.72 -6.17
CA TRP A 172 -14.17 -11.32 -6.18
C TRP A 172 -14.62 -11.75 -4.77
N HIS A 173 -13.77 -12.42 -3.99
CA HIS A 173 -14.08 -12.78 -2.59
C HIS A 173 -14.44 -11.54 -1.77
N ASN A 174 -13.68 -10.46 -1.89
CA ASN A 174 -13.96 -9.20 -1.19
C ASN A 174 -15.30 -8.58 -1.63
N ALA A 175 -15.58 -8.55 -2.94
CA ALA A 175 -16.85 -8.05 -3.47
C ALA A 175 -18.03 -8.94 -3.07
N PHE A 176 -17.85 -10.25 -3.03
CA PHE A 176 -18.86 -11.22 -2.60
C PHE A 176 -19.13 -11.09 -1.10
N ALA A 177 -18.11 -11.04 -0.25
CA ALA A 177 -18.25 -10.81 1.18
C ALA A 177 -19.04 -9.52 1.48
N ARG A 178 -18.76 -8.44 0.75
CA ARG A 178 -19.52 -7.18 0.83
C ARG A 178 -20.99 -7.32 0.40
N ARG A 179 -21.30 -8.17 -0.58
CA ARG A 179 -22.68 -8.43 -1.04
C ARG A 179 -23.45 -9.37 -0.11
N VAL A 180 -22.76 -10.32 0.52
CA VAL A 180 -23.31 -11.15 1.58
C VAL A 180 -23.64 -10.27 2.80
N ALA A 181 -22.74 -9.33 3.14
CA ALA A 181 -22.91 -8.33 4.20
C ALA A 181 -23.26 -8.91 5.58
N ILE A 182 -22.94 -10.19 5.80
CA ILE A 182 -23.20 -10.93 7.04
C ILE A 182 -21.92 -11.70 7.36
N VAL A 183 -21.40 -11.53 8.58
CA VAL A 183 -20.15 -12.19 9.02
C VAL A 183 -20.33 -13.71 9.17
N HIS A 184 -21.48 -14.13 9.71
CA HIS A 184 -21.84 -15.53 9.90
C HIS A 184 -23.23 -15.83 9.33
N PRO A 185 -23.36 -15.99 8.00
CA PRO A 185 -24.65 -16.29 7.38
C PRO A 185 -25.09 -17.72 7.70
N SER A 186 -26.40 -17.93 7.90
CA SER A 186 -26.97 -19.28 7.90
C SER A 186 -26.78 -19.93 6.51
N ASN A 187 -26.74 -21.27 6.46
CA ASN A 187 -26.61 -22.00 5.20
C ASN A 187 -27.66 -21.57 4.16
N THR A 188 -28.90 -21.31 4.59
CA THR A 188 -29.99 -20.82 3.75
C THR A 188 -29.68 -19.47 3.09
N LYS A 189 -29.26 -18.47 3.89
CA LYS A 189 -28.89 -17.13 3.39
C LYS A 189 -27.64 -17.18 2.51
N LEU A 190 -26.66 -18.01 2.87
CA LEU A 190 -25.46 -18.20 2.06
C LEU A 190 -25.83 -18.81 0.69
N THR A 191 -26.65 -19.85 0.69
CA THR A 191 -27.11 -20.52 -0.54
C THR A 191 -27.86 -19.56 -1.45
N GLU A 192 -28.74 -18.74 -0.89
CA GLU A 192 -29.46 -17.71 -1.65
C GLU A 192 -28.50 -16.70 -2.29
N LYS A 193 -27.49 -16.23 -1.54
CA LYS A 193 -26.48 -15.29 -2.07
C LYS A 193 -25.61 -15.92 -3.16
N ILE A 194 -25.20 -17.18 -2.99
CA ILE A 194 -24.45 -17.93 -4.01
C ILE A 194 -25.29 -18.09 -5.27
N ARG A 195 -26.56 -18.48 -5.17
CA ARG A 195 -27.47 -18.62 -6.32
C ARG A 195 -27.59 -17.31 -7.10
N ARG A 196 -27.80 -16.19 -6.41
CA ARG A 196 -27.87 -14.87 -7.05
C ARG A 196 -26.58 -14.51 -7.78
N GLU A 197 -25.43 -14.84 -7.19
CA GLU A 197 -24.13 -14.59 -7.81
C GLU A 197 -23.92 -15.48 -9.04
N GLN A 198 -24.30 -16.76 -8.96
CA GLN A 198 -24.27 -17.71 -10.07
C GLN A 198 -25.16 -17.25 -11.22
N SER A 199 -26.42 -16.88 -10.97
CA SER A 199 -27.33 -16.40 -12.02
C SER A 199 -26.78 -15.18 -12.76
N LYS A 200 -26.05 -14.29 -12.06
CA LYS A 200 -25.39 -13.16 -12.72
C LYS A 200 -24.28 -13.62 -13.66
N PHE A 201 -23.45 -14.58 -13.23
CA PHE A 201 -22.39 -15.11 -14.07
C PHE A 201 -22.93 -15.92 -15.25
N GLU A 202 -24.02 -16.66 -15.09
CA GLU A 202 -24.65 -17.38 -16.20
C GLU A 202 -25.10 -16.42 -17.30
N VAL A 203 -25.65 -15.25 -16.94
CA VAL A 203 -25.96 -14.19 -17.89
C VAL A 203 -24.70 -13.66 -18.58
N ASP A 204 -23.65 -13.35 -17.81
CA ASP A 204 -22.38 -12.86 -18.37
C ASP A 204 -21.73 -13.92 -19.30
N ILE A 205 -21.80 -15.21 -18.96
CA ILE A 205 -21.27 -16.31 -19.77
C ILE A 205 -22.10 -16.49 -21.05
N ALA A 206 -23.43 -16.42 -20.98
CA ALA A 206 -24.31 -16.55 -22.14
C ALA A 206 -24.15 -15.41 -23.16
N GLN A 207 -23.63 -14.26 -22.74
CA GLN A 207 -23.30 -13.14 -23.60
C GLN A 207 -22.01 -13.37 -24.42
N ILE A 208 -21.06 -14.19 -23.94
CA ILE A 208 -19.78 -14.43 -24.62
C ILE A 208 -19.98 -15.04 -26.02
N PRO A 209 -20.81 -16.10 -26.22
CA PRO A 209 -21.11 -16.62 -27.55
C PRO A 209 -21.79 -15.60 -28.49
N GLN A 210 -22.43 -14.56 -27.94
CA GLN A 210 -23.09 -13.50 -28.71
C GLN A 210 -22.12 -12.40 -29.15
N GLY A 211 -20.81 -12.60 -28.95
CA GLY A 211 -19.76 -11.63 -29.30
C GLY A 211 -19.65 -10.47 -28.32
N GLN A 212 -20.36 -10.51 -27.19
CA GLN A 212 -20.17 -9.53 -26.13
C GLN A 212 -18.90 -9.85 -25.35
N GLU A 213 -17.94 -8.93 -25.36
CA GLU A 213 -16.70 -9.10 -24.63
C GLU A 213 -16.87 -8.77 -23.14
N PRO A 214 -16.23 -9.54 -22.24
CA PRO A 214 -16.18 -9.19 -20.83
C PRO A 214 -15.47 -7.85 -20.62
N LYS A 215 -15.80 -7.17 -19.54
CA LYS A 215 -15.20 -5.87 -19.21
C LYS A 215 -13.66 -5.98 -19.23
N PRO A 216 -12.97 -5.17 -20.05
CA PRO A 216 -11.53 -5.31 -20.20
C PRO A 216 -10.82 -4.91 -18.91
N LYS A 217 -9.68 -5.54 -18.65
CA LYS A 217 -8.73 -5.10 -17.62
C LYS A 217 -8.31 -3.66 -17.91
N LYS A 218 -8.00 -2.88 -16.85
CA LYS A 218 -7.44 -1.53 -16.99
C LYS A 218 -6.21 -1.55 -17.91
N LEU A 219 -6.10 -0.56 -18.80
CA LEU A 219 -5.07 -0.49 -19.85
C LEU A 219 -3.64 -0.66 -19.30
N LYS A 220 -3.33 -0.07 -18.15
CA LYS A 220 -2.01 -0.21 -17.50
C LYS A 220 -1.61 -1.65 -17.22
N TYR A 221 -2.56 -2.51 -16.86
CA TYR A 221 -2.29 -3.93 -16.58
C TYR A 221 -2.16 -4.73 -17.87
N ARG A 222 -2.93 -4.36 -18.91
CA ARG A 222 -2.79 -4.97 -20.24
C ARG A 222 -1.40 -4.70 -20.82
N LYS A 223 -0.97 -3.43 -20.82
CA LYS A 223 0.37 -3.02 -21.26
C LYS A 223 1.48 -3.73 -20.48
N LEU A 224 1.30 -3.91 -19.17
CA LEU A 224 2.24 -4.65 -18.33
C LEU A 224 2.29 -6.14 -18.70
N ASP A 225 1.13 -6.79 -18.85
CA ASP A 225 1.03 -8.20 -19.25
C ASP A 225 1.68 -8.41 -20.64
N GLU A 226 1.42 -7.53 -21.60
CA GLU A 226 2.03 -7.55 -22.94
C GLU A 226 3.55 -7.36 -22.91
N ARG A 227 4.06 -6.43 -22.08
CA ARG A 227 5.50 -6.21 -21.93
C ARG A 227 6.18 -7.44 -21.34
N ILE A 228 5.58 -8.05 -20.32
CA ILE A 228 6.15 -9.20 -19.64
C ILE A 228 6.11 -10.43 -20.53
N LYS A 229 5.03 -10.62 -21.29
CA LYS A 229 4.95 -11.68 -22.30
C LYS A 229 6.06 -11.55 -23.35
N ARG A 230 6.26 -10.35 -23.91
CA ARG A 230 7.37 -10.11 -24.85
C ARG A 230 8.74 -10.46 -24.27
N LEU A 231 9.02 -10.03 -23.04
CA LEU A 231 10.29 -10.36 -22.37
C LEU A 231 10.48 -11.86 -22.17
N VAL A 232 9.40 -12.58 -21.88
CA VAL A 232 9.42 -14.04 -21.71
C VAL A 232 9.63 -14.74 -23.05
N ASP A 233 8.92 -14.30 -24.09
CA ASP A 233 9.03 -14.86 -25.45
C ASP A 233 10.42 -14.58 -26.05
N ASP A 234 11.02 -13.43 -25.77
CA ASP A 234 12.35 -13.03 -26.25
C ASP A 234 13.51 -13.60 -25.40
N TYR A 235 13.23 -14.26 -24.27
CA TYR A 235 14.25 -14.68 -23.30
C TYR A 235 15.37 -15.54 -23.90
N SER A 236 15.04 -16.45 -24.83
CA SER A 236 16.03 -17.30 -25.51
C SER A 236 16.93 -16.55 -26.49
N ASN A 237 16.51 -15.36 -26.95
CA ASN A 237 17.24 -14.52 -27.88
C ASN A 237 18.12 -13.48 -27.15
N VAL A 238 17.99 -13.35 -25.83
CA VAL A 238 18.85 -12.48 -25.04
C VAL A 238 20.19 -13.18 -24.83
N ASN A 239 21.27 -12.54 -25.26
CA ASN A 239 22.61 -13.02 -24.97
C ASN A 239 22.87 -12.89 -23.46
N LEU A 240 22.66 -13.99 -22.73
CA LEU A 240 22.84 -14.06 -21.28
C LEU A 240 24.25 -13.61 -20.86
N SER A 241 25.25 -13.90 -21.70
CA SER A 241 26.64 -13.50 -21.43
C SER A 241 26.89 -11.99 -21.58
N GLU A 242 26.10 -11.30 -22.38
CA GLU A 242 26.15 -9.83 -22.50
C GLU A 242 25.43 -9.17 -21.33
N TYR A 243 24.26 -9.68 -20.93
CA TYR A 243 23.49 -9.18 -19.79
C TYR A 243 24.23 -9.33 -18.45
N LEU A 244 24.99 -10.41 -18.26
CA LEU A 244 25.71 -10.68 -17.02
C LEU A 244 27.07 -9.98 -16.92
N LYS A 245 27.61 -9.41 -18.01
CA LYS A 245 28.87 -8.66 -17.99
C LYS A 245 28.80 -7.37 -17.19
N ASP A 246 27.62 -6.77 -17.05
CA ASP A 246 27.43 -5.53 -16.29
C ASP A 246 27.36 -5.76 -14.76
N TYR A 247 27.38 -7.02 -14.32
CA TYR A 247 27.19 -7.41 -12.91
C TYR A 247 28.33 -8.26 -12.34
N LEU A 248 29.39 -8.52 -13.12
CA LEU A 248 30.64 -9.18 -12.71
C LEU A 248 31.80 -8.19 -12.81
#